data_AF-A0A3S3RSU7-F1
#
_entry.id   AF-A0A3S3RSU7-F1
#
_cell.length_a   1.000
_cell.length_b   1.000
_cell.length_c   1.000
_cell.angle_alpha   90.00
_cell.angle_beta   90.00
_cell.angle_gamma   90.00
#
_symmetry.space_group_name_H-M   'P 1'
#
loop_
_entity.id
_entity.type
_entity.pdbx_description
1 polymer ?
#
loop_
_entity_poly.entity_id
_entity_poly.type
_entity_poly.pdbx_seq_one_letter_code
_entity_poly.pdbx_strand_id
1 'polypeptide(L)'
;MQAIVEKPDGVNLKDFLDSPKMILDTLFAAVPYFRYIGTDKVAVTSLDEPVNKKIWQDALGRTWRSALWYVPYADYFLYTHCFPYPNGAICNFLDESTAMLGLDHFVSVQESCDELVVGYEGSLDDWEEYLALGEKYLPTFFQQAEIRHKGDQTRIHLKDFQIDFENPAITGESSLRLHLGYANDQLLAEDLVALGLFPEKGRPAYYAIRPYYEPSPFSSDAYIGSWEEIVTGTGDFSGKKLARGNQFIIRKTALQTEKTIIAPHDQNVKKIFTVGCTYKTSAAEDMEQDCERFFQSIDFVDK
;
A
#
# COMPACT_ATOMS: atom_id res chain seq x y z
N MET A 1 -2.51 -16.96 8.86
CA MET A 1 -1.41 -15.98 9.01
C MET A 1 -1.41 -15.05 7.81
N GLN A 2 -1.23 -13.74 8.00
CA GLN A 2 -0.99 -12.80 6.90
C GLN A 2 0.47 -12.35 6.94
N ALA A 3 1.12 -12.29 5.78
CA ALA A 3 2.51 -11.84 5.67
C ALA A 3 2.75 -11.08 4.36
N ILE A 4 3.66 -10.10 4.42
CA ILE A 4 4.34 -9.57 3.25
C ILE A 4 5.57 -10.46 3.04
N VAL A 5 5.65 -11.10 1.88
CA VAL A 5 6.78 -11.95 1.50
C VAL A 5 7.56 -11.22 0.42
N GLU A 6 8.70 -10.66 0.81
CA GLU A 6 9.61 -9.97 -0.10
C GLU A 6 10.30 -10.98 -1.02
N LYS A 7 10.46 -10.62 -2.30
CA LYS A 7 11.14 -11.49 -3.27
C LYS A 7 12.63 -11.60 -2.90
N PRO A 8 13.27 -12.76 -3.11
CA PRO A 8 14.72 -12.88 -2.90
C PRO A 8 15.52 -11.97 -3.85
N ASP A 9 16.72 -11.58 -3.41
CA ASP A 9 17.63 -10.76 -4.22
C ASP A 9 17.91 -11.40 -5.59
N GLY A 10 17.90 -10.57 -6.64
CA GLY A 10 18.16 -11.00 -8.02
C GLY A 10 17.00 -11.75 -8.69
N VAL A 11 15.88 -11.97 -8.01
CA VAL A 11 14.67 -12.55 -8.60
C VAL A 11 13.79 -11.44 -9.16
N ASN A 12 13.32 -11.62 -10.40
CA ASN A 12 12.31 -10.76 -11.00
C ASN A 12 10.95 -10.97 -10.34
N LEU A 13 10.24 -9.88 -10.05
CA LEU A 13 8.96 -9.89 -9.35
C LEU A 13 7.92 -10.78 -10.04
N LYS A 14 7.87 -10.76 -11.37
CA LYS A 14 6.90 -11.59 -12.12
C LYS A 14 7.17 -13.07 -11.91
N ASP A 15 8.44 -13.49 -11.97
CA ASP A 15 8.83 -14.89 -11.77
C ASP A 15 8.58 -15.35 -10.33
N PHE A 16 8.78 -14.46 -9.36
CA PHE A 16 8.43 -14.70 -7.96
C PHE A 16 6.90 -14.91 -7.81
N LEU A 17 6.09 -14.02 -8.38
CA LEU A 17 4.63 -14.07 -8.30
C LEU A 17 4.02 -15.28 -9.02
N ASP A 18 4.65 -15.74 -10.11
CA ASP A 18 4.21 -16.91 -10.87
C ASP A 18 4.68 -18.24 -10.23
N SER A 19 5.48 -18.18 -9.16
CA SER A 19 5.98 -19.36 -8.43
C SER A 19 5.45 -19.41 -6.98
N PRO A 20 4.27 -20.00 -6.74
CA PRO A 20 3.74 -20.19 -5.39
C PRO A 20 4.69 -20.98 -4.47
N LYS A 21 5.47 -21.90 -5.05
CA LYS A 21 6.51 -22.63 -4.35
C LYS A 21 7.61 -21.71 -3.85
N MET A 22 8.10 -20.79 -4.68
CA MET A 22 9.14 -19.83 -4.28
C MET A 22 8.64 -18.92 -3.16
N ILE A 23 7.40 -18.42 -3.26
CA ILE A 23 6.77 -17.63 -2.19
C ILE A 23 6.73 -18.42 -0.88
N LEU A 24 6.30 -19.68 -0.93
CA LEU A 24 6.19 -20.52 0.26
C LEU A 24 7.55 -20.87 0.87
N ASP A 25 8.53 -21.21 0.04
CA ASP A 25 9.90 -21.51 0.48
C ASP A 25 10.53 -20.26 1.12
N THR A 26 10.31 -19.07 0.57
CA THR A 26 10.73 -17.79 1.18
C THR A 26 10.06 -17.57 2.53
N LEU A 27 8.75 -17.85 2.65
CA LEU A 27 8.07 -17.77 3.94
C LEU A 27 8.69 -18.75 4.94
N PHE A 28 8.92 -20.01 4.59
CA PHE A 28 9.47 -21.01 5.51
C PHE A 28 10.90 -20.70 5.95
N ALA A 29 11.67 -20.02 5.13
CA ALA A 29 12.98 -19.51 5.52
C ALA A 29 12.90 -18.43 6.62
N ALA A 30 11.85 -17.59 6.60
CA ALA A 30 11.64 -16.52 7.57
C ALA A 30 10.84 -16.97 8.82
N VAL A 31 9.85 -17.84 8.62
CA VAL A 31 8.91 -18.32 9.63
C VAL A 31 9.00 -19.85 9.69
N PRO A 32 9.69 -20.40 10.70
CA PRO A 32 9.89 -21.84 10.78
C PRO A 32 8.56 -22.61 10.89
N TYR A 33 8.28 -23.43 9.88
CA TYR A 33 7.19 -24.41 9.88
C TYR A 33 7.76 -25.78 10.29
N PHE A 34 7.03 -26.54 11.11
CA PHE A 34 7.55 -27.78 11.68
C PHE A 34 6.57 -28.94 11.56
N ARG A 35 7.13 -30.14 11.36
CA ARG A 35 6.43 -31.40 11.55
C ARG A 35 7.00 -32.14 12.75
N TYR A 36 6.17 -32.95 13.40
CA TYR A 36 6.58 -33.79 14.52
C TYR A 36 6.72 -35.25 14.07
N ILE A 37 7.84 -35.87 14.41
CA ILE A 37 8.09 -37.31 14.20
C ILE A 37 8.44 -37.90 15.56
N GLY A 38 7.46 -38.52 16.22
CA GLY A 38 7.61 -38.91 17.63
C GLY A 38 7.80 -37.68 18.52
N THR A 39 8.96 -37.59 19.19
CA THR A 39 9.36 -36.43 19.99
C THR A 39 10.16 -35.39 19.20
N ASP A 40 10.58 -35.72 17.98
CA ASP A 40 11.46 -34.85 17.20
C ASP A 40 10.65 -33.78 16.46
N LYS A 41 11.12 -32.54 16.57
CA LYS A 41 10.59 -31.38 15.86
C LYS A 41 11.46 -31.10 14.63
N VAL A 42 10.94 -31.43 13.45
CA VAL A 42 11.68 -31.35 12.18
C VAL A 42 11.18 -30.15 11.39
N ALA A 43 12.08 -29.23 11.04
CA ALA A 43 11.73 -28.09 10.21
C ALA A 43 11.35 -28.54 8.80
N VAL A 44 10.25 -27.99 8.30
CA VAL A 44 9.83 -28.11 6.91
C VAL A 44 10.32 -26.85 6.22
N THR A 45 11.34 -27.01 5.37
CA THR A 45 11.95 -25.90 4.64
C THR A 45 11.33 -25.71 3.26
N SER A 46 10.57 -26.69 2.78
CA SER A 46 10.01 -26.69 1.44
C SER A 46 8.92 -27.76 1.26
N LEU A 47 8.00 -27.52 0.33
CA LEU A 47 7.06 -28.51 -0.21
C LEU A 47 7.26 -28.66 -1.73
N ASP A 48 6.69 -29.72 -2.30
CA ASP A 48 6.60 -29.90 -3.75
C ASP A 48 5.72 -28.82 -4.41
N GLU A 49 5.50 -28.93 -5.72
CA GLU A 49 4.54 -28.06 -6.42
C GLU A 49 3.12 -28.20 -5.86
N PRO A 50 2.33 -27.10 -5.82
CA PRO A 50 0.95 -27.16 -5.38
C PRO A 50 0.12 -28.06 -6.29
N VAL A 51 -0.79 -28.82 -5.69
CA VAL A 51 -1.72 -29.71 -6.41
C VAL A 51 -2.80 -28.95 -7.17
N ASN A 52 -3.07 -27.71 -6.79
CA ASN A 52 -4.01 -26.82 -7.48
C ASN A 52 -3.51 -25.38 -7.44
N LYS A 53 -3.73 -24.65 -8.55
CA LYS A 53 -3.48 -23.22 -8.67
C LYS A 53 -4.73 -22.54 -9.25
N LYS A 54 -5.13 -21.41 -8.66
CA LYS A 54 -6.27 -20.61 -9.12
C LYS A 54 -5.90 -19.14 -9.18
N ILE A 55 -6.28 -18.46 -10.26
CA ILE A 55 -6.24 -17.00 -10.36
C ILE A 55 -7.67 -16.50 -10.32
N TRP A 56 -7.94 -15.47 -9.53
CA TRP A 56 -9.24 -14.85 -9.41
C TRP A 56 -9.10 -13.38 -9.04
N GLN A 57 -10.14 -12.60 -9.27
CA GLN A 57 -10.18 -11.18 -8.96
C GLN A 57 -11.26 -10.95 -7.90
N ASP A 58 -10.95 -10.12 -6.93
CA ASP A 58 -11.91 -9.74 -5.87
C ASP A 58 -12.74 -8.52 -6.27
N ALA A 59 -13.66 -8.09 -5.41
CA ALA A 59 -14.55 -6.99 -5.74
C ALA A 59 -13.82 -5.64 -5.88
N LEU A 60 -12.68 -5.49 -5.20
CA LEU A 60 -11.81 -4.31 -5.29
C LEU A 60 -10.94 -4.31 -6.56
N GLY A 61 -11.00 -5.39 -7.35
CA GLY A 61 -10.26 -5.52 -8.61
C GLY A 61 -8.82 -6.01 -8.45
N ARG A 62 -8.44 -6.56 -7.27
CA ARG A 62 -7.11 -7.11 -7.02
C ARG A 62 -7.02 -8.54 -7.55
N THR A 63 -5.90 -8.86 -8.21
CA THR A 63 -5.69 -10.20 -8.78
C THR A 63 -4.98 -11.13 -7.80
N TRP A 64 -5.72 -12.09 -7.27
CA TRP A 64 -5.25 -13.10 -6.33
C TRP A 64 -4.76 -14.37 -7.04
N ARG A 65 -3.65 -14.91 -6.56
CA ARG A 65 -3.04 -16.19 -6.96
C ARG A 65 -3.11 -17.12 -5.78
N SER A 66 -3.86 -18.19 -5.92
CA SER A 66 -4.08 -19.17 -4.86
C SER A 66 -3.43 -20.49 -5.20
N ALA A 67 -2.88 -21.16 -4.20
CA ALA A 67 -2.19 -22.43 -4.36
C ALA A 67 -2.46 -23.37 -3.18
N LEU A 68 -2.72 -24.63 -3.47
CA LEU A 68 -3.08 -25.66 -2.51
C LEU A 68 -2.02 -26.75 -2.47
N TRP A 69 -1.61 -27.15 -1.27
CA TRP A 69 -0.78 -28.32 -1.01
C TRP A 69 -1.49 -29.25 -0.04
N TYR A 70 -1.50 -30.54 -0.33
CA TYR A 70 -1.87 -31.53 0.68
C TYR A 70 -0.66 -31.84 1.56
N VAL A 71 -0.92 -32.03 2.84
CA VAL A 71 0.06 -32.46 3.84
C VAL A 71 -0.42 -33.82 4.40
N PRO A 72 -0.28 -34.92 3.64
CA PRO A 72 -1.03 -36.15 3.90
C PRO A 72 -0.68 -36.80 5.24
N TYR A 73 0.56 -36.63 5.71
CA TYR A 73 1.00 -37.19 6.99
C TYR A 73 0.30 -36.58 8.19
N ALA A 74 -0.33 -35.40 8.03
CA ALA A 74 -1.00 -34.68 9.10
C ALA A 74 -2.53 -34.62 8.90
N ASP A 75 -3.05 -35.04 7.75
CA ASP A 75 -4.46 -34.84 7.36
C ASP A 75 -4.87 -33.34 7.33
N TYR A 76 -3.93 -32.50 6.91
CA TYR A 76 -4.11 -31.08 6.68
C TYR A 76 -3.85 -30.73 5.22
N PHE A 77 -4.32 -29.55 4.81
CA PHE A 77 -3.85 -28.87 3.63
C PHE A 77 -3.24 -27.53 4.01
N LEU A 78 -2.28 -27.08 3.21
CA LEU A 78 -1.80 -25.70 3.23
C LEU A 78 -2.41 -24.98 2.03
N TYR A 79 -2.99 -23.81 2.26
CA TYR A 79 -3.56 -22.98 1.23
C TYR A 79 -3.03 -21.56 1.33
N THR A 80 -2.58 -21.03 0.20
CA THR A 80 -2.08 -19.67 0.12
C THR A 80 -2.92 -18.86 -0.84
N HIS A 81 -3.15 -17.60 -0.52
CA HIS A 81 -3.70 -16.60 -1.44
C HIS A 81 -2.84 -15.37 -1.40
N CYS A 82 -2.24 -15.06 -2.53
CA CYS A 82 -1.29 -13.98 -2.65
C CYS A 82 -1.72 -13.00 -3.73
N PHE A 83 -1.51 -11.71 -3.52
CA PHE A 83 -1.59 -10.72 -4.59
C PHE A 83 -0.29 -9.90 -4.69
N PRO A 84 -0.02 -9.30 -5.86
CA PRO A 84 1.22 -8.57 -6.12
C PRO A 84 1.45 -7.40 -5.15
N TYR A 85 2.71 -7.18 -4.80
CA TYR A 85 3.19 -6.08 -3.96
C TYR A 85 4.51 -5.54 -4.53
N PRO A 86 4.86 -4.24 -4.37
CA PRO A 86 6.02 -3.65 -5.04
C PRO A 86 7.31 -4.47 -4.99
N ASN A 87 7.68 -4.98 -3.82
CA ASN A 87 8.88 -5.78 -3.63
C ASN A 87 8.60 -7.27 -3.39
N GLY A 88 7.40 -7.78 -3.72
CA GLY A 88 7.05 -9.18 -3.47
C GLY A 88 5.56 -9.49 -3.56
N ALA A 89 5.02 -10.13 -2.52
CA ALA A 89 3.62 -10.52 -2.46
C ALA A 89 3.02 -10.33 -1.07
N ILE A 90 1.76 -9.96 -1.00
CA ILE A 90 0.97 -10.06 0.23
C ILE A 90 0.19 -11.35 0.19
N CYS A 91 0.36 -12.16 1.22
CA CYS A 91 -0.17 -13.51 1.25
C CYS A 91 -0.92 -13.79 2.55
N ASN A 92 -2.07 -14.43 2.40
CA ASN A 92 -2.73 -15.16 3.47
C ASN A 92 -2.34 -16.63 3.37
N PHE A 93 -1.80 -17.17 4.45
CA PHE A 93 -1.42 -18.57 4.62
C PHE A 93 -2.35 -19.23 5.62
N LEU A 94 -2.95 -20.34 5.21
CA LEU A 94 -3.92 -21.10 5.98
C LEU A 94 -3.45 -22.56 6.03
N ASP A 95 -3.50 -23.17 7.20
CA ASP A 95 -3.35 -24.60 7.39
C ASP A 95 -4.58 -25.14 8.13
N GLU A 96 -5.32 -26.03 7.48
CA GLU A 96 -6.62 -26.52 7.98
C GLU A 96 -6.79 -28.00 7.70
N SER A 97 -7.63 -28.66 8.50
CA SER A 97 -7.90 -30.09 8.31
C SER A 97 -8.54 -30.31 6.94
N THR A 98 -8.19 -31.41 6.27
CA THR A 98 -8.80 -31.81 4.98
C THR A 98 -10.32 -31.94 5.07
N ALA A 99 -10.89 -32.16 6.26
CA ALA A 99 -12.33 -32.16 6.49
C ALA A 99 -13.02 -30.84 6.08
N MET A 100 -12.30 -29.71 6.15
CA MET A 100 -12.83 -28.39 5.78
C MET A 100 -13.05 -28.24 4.27
N LEU A 101 -12.43 -29.08 3.44
CA LEU A 101 -12.58 -29.02 1.98
C LEU A 101 -14.00 -29.32 1.51
N GLY A 102 -14.79 -30.04 2.31
CA GLY A 102 -16.20 -30.33 2.04
C GLY A 102 -17.19 -29.25 2.45
N LEU A 103 -16.73 -28.13 3.01
CA LEU A 103 -17.56 -27.07 3.61
C LEU A 103 -17.47 -25.73 2.87
N ASP A 104 -17.21 -25.75 1.56
CA ASP A 104 -17.01 -24.56 0.73
C ASP A 104 -15.99 -23.56 1.30
N HIS A 105 -15.02 -24.06 2.07
CA HIS A 105 -14.04 -23.26 2.81
C HIS A 105 -13.33 -22.23 1.92
N PHE A 106 -12.96 -22.61 0.70
CA PHE A 106 -12.27 -21.71 -0.23
C PHE A 106 -13.14 -20.54 -0.68
N VAL A 107 -14.47 -20.69 -0.78
CA VAL A 107 -15.37 -19.59 -1.14
C VAL A 107 -15.43 -18.58 0.00
N SER A 108 -15.60 -19.05 1.23
CA SER A 108 -15.61 -18.18 2.41
C SER A 108 -14.31 -17.39 2.56
N VAL A 109 -13.16 -18.01 2.29
CA VAL A 109 -11.88 -17.29 2.32
C VAL A 109 -11.80 -16.23 1.21
N GLN A 110 -12.30 -16.52 0.00
CA GLN A 110 -12.34 -15.54 -1.09
C GLN A 110 -13.20 -14.32 -0.72
N GLU A 111 -14.38 -14.52 -0.14
CA GLU A 111 -15.25 -13.44 0.31
C GLU A 111 -14.58 -12.56 1.37
N SER A 112 -13.82 -13.16 2.30
CA SER A 112 -13.11 -12.41 3.34
C SER A 112 -11.98 -11.51 2.79
N CYS A 113 -11.51 -11.74 1.57
CA CYS A 113 -10.44 -10.94 1.00
C CYS A 113 -10.88 -9.50 0.71
N ASP A 114 -12.16 -9.27 0.40
CA ASP A 114 -12.71 -7.94 0.15
C ASP A 114 -12.57 -7.00 1.36
N GLU A 115 -12.43 -7.55 2.57
CA GLU A 115 -12.28 -6.80 3.82
C GLU A 115 -10.84 -6.32 4.09
N LEU A 116 -9.87 -6.81 3.33
CA LEU A 116 -8.45 -6.51 3.54
C LEU A 116 -8.11 -5.12 3.02
N VAL A 117 -7.69 -4.22 3.91
CA VAL A 117 -7.12 -2.92 3.53
C VAL A 117 -5.60 -3.01 3.60
N VAL A 118 -4.94 -2.58 2.54
CA VAL A 118 -3.48 -2.74 2.40
C VAL A 118 -2.79 -1.44 2.03
N GLY A 119 -1.72 -1.14 2.76
CA GLY A 119 -0.74 -0.13 2.37
C GLY A 119 0.37 -0.75 1.52
N TYR A 120 0.60 -0.17 0.35
CA TYR A 120 1.69 -0.53 -0.55
C TYR A 120 2.95 0.28 -0.21
N GLU A 121 4.09 -0.39 -0.11
CA GLU A 121 5.39 0.21 0.20
C GLU A 121 6.46 -0.48 -0.62
N GLY A 122 7.41 0.29 -1.12
CA GLY A 122 8.56 -0.21 -1.88
C GLY A 122 9.55 0.93 -2.12
N SER A 123 10.73 0.59 -2.63
CA SER A 123 11.62 1.57 -3.25
C SER A 123 11.02 2.10 -4.56
N LEU A 124 11.49 3.23 -5.09
CA LEU A 124 11.03 3.71 -6.40
C LEU A 124 11.34 2.69 -7.51
N ASP A 125 12.46 1.96 -7.39
CA ASP A 125 12.82 0.89 -8.32
C ASP A 125 11.84 -0.30 -8.23
N ASP A 126 11.40 -0.67 -7.02
CA ASP A 126 10.36 -1.70 -6.81
C ASP A 126 9.02 -1.28 -7.45
N TRP A 127 8.67 0.00 -7.32
CA TRP A 127 7.44 0.54 -7.91
C TRP A 127 7.46 0.51 -9.45
N GLU A 128 8.61 0.79 -10.07
CA GLU A 128 8.79 0.65 -11.52
C GLU A 128 8.60 -0.80 -11.97
N GLU A 129 9.23 -1.76 -11.28
CA GLU A 129 9.09 -3.19 -11.59
C GLU A 129 7.63 -3.66 -11.42
N TYR A 130 6.97 -3.21 -10.36
CA TYR A 130 5.58 -3.54 -10.05
C TYR A 130 4.59 -3.02 -11.09
N LEU A 131 4.67 -1.73 -11.44
CA LEU A 131 3.78 -1.15 -12.44
C LEU A 131 4.02 -1.73 -13.84
N ALA A 132 5.22 -2.23 -14.12
CA ALA A 132 5.53 -2.92 -15.37
C ALA A 132 4.85 -4.30 -15.52
N LEU A 133 4.27 -4.86 -14.46
CA LEU A 133 3.55 -6.15 -14.53
C LEU A 133 2.27 -6.08 -15.39
N GLY A 134 1.66 -4.89 -15.50
CA GLY A 134 0.47 -4.63 -16.31
C GLY A 134 -0.85 -5.16 -15.73
N GLU A 135 -1.93 -4.97 -16.49
CA GLU A 135 -3.32 -5.15 -16.04
C GLU A 135 -3.64 -6.55 -15.49
N LYS A 136 -2.92 -7.60 -15.92
CA LYS A 136 -3.11 -8.98 -15.43
C LYS A 136 -2.68 -9.15 -13.97
N TYR A 137 -1.86 -8.26 -13.44
CA TYR A 137 -1.33 -8.34 -12.07
C TYR A 137 -1.86 -7.21 -11.20
N LEU A 138 -1.97 -6.02 -11.79
CA LEU A 138 -2.25 -4.81 -11.05
C LEU A 138 -3.73 -4.71 -10.65
N PRO A 139 -4.02 -4.27 -9.41
CA PRO A 139 -5.34 -3.79 -9.01
C PRO A 139 -5.84 -2.67 -9.92
N THR A 140 -7.17 -2.51 -10.00
CA THR A 140 -7.83 -1.45 -10.78
C THR A 140 -7.26 -0.07 -10.50
N PHE A 141 -6.96 0.24 -9.23
CA PHE A 141 -6.38 1.53 -8.82
C PHE A 141 -5.06 1.87 -9.55
N PHE A 142 -4.24 0.85 -9.86
CA PHE A 142 -2.91 1.03 -10.46
C PHE A 142 -2.88 0.90 -11.98
N GLN A 143 -3.99 0.57 -12.64
CA GLN A 143 -3.99 0.37 -14.10
C GLN A 143 -3.61 1.62 -14.91
N GLN A 144 -3.87 2.81 -14.35
CA GLN A 144 -3.52 4.11 -14.95
C GLN A 144 -2.41 4.84 -14.18
N ALA A 145 -1.76 4.17 -13.22
CA ALA A 145 -0.70 4.78 -12.43
C ALA A 145 0.64 4.74 -13.16
N GLU A 146 1.45 5.77 -12.96
CA GLU A 146 2.86 5.81 -13.39
C GLU A 146 3.71 6.24 -12.21
N ILE A 147 4.78 5.51 -11.92
CA ILE A 147 5.81 5.91 -10.95
C ILE A 147 7.14 5.65 -11.65
N ARG A 148 7.95 6.69 -11.79
CA ARG A 148 9.27 6.61 -12.43
C ARG A 148 10.26 7.53 -11.76
N HIS A 149 11.51 7.11 -11.73
CA HIS A 149 12.62 7.87 -11.20
C HIS A 149 13.82 7.82 -12.15
N LYS A 150 14.39 8.98 -12.47
CA LYS A 150 15.55 9.08 -13.35
C LYS A 150 16.44 10.26 -12.96
N GLY A 151 17.66 9.96 -12.53
CA GLY A 151 18.57 10.99 -12.02
C GLY A 151 17.97 11.59 -10.76
N ASP A 152 17.79 12.91 -10.72
CA ASP A 152 17.18 13.59 -9.58
C ASP A 152 15.67 13.80 -9.75
N GLN A 153 15.08 13.34 -10.86
CA GLN A 153 13.68 13.58 -11.22
C GLN A 153 12.80 12.37 -10.89
N THR A 154 11.75 12.61 -10.10
CA THR A 154 10.72 11.61 -9.74
C THR A 154 9.37 12.04 -10.28
N ARG A 155 8.76 11.18 -11.10
CA ARG A 155 7.42 11.39 -11.64
C ARG A 155 6.44 10.39 -11.06
N ILE A 156 5.32 10.88 -10.56
CA ILE A 156 4.23 10.06 -10.03
C ILE A 156 2.93 10.55 -10.65
N HIS A 157 2.20 9.68 -11.34
CA HIS A 157 0.87 9.93 -11.86
C HIS A 157 -0.11 8.99 -11.17
N LEU A 158 -1.08 9.55 -10.45
CA LEU A 158 -2.18 8.83 -9.81
C LEU A 158 -3.52 9.44 -10.25
N LYS A 159 -4.63 8.80 -9.87
CA LYS A 159 -6.00 9.19 -10.27
C LYS A 159 -6.31 10.68 -10.08
N ASP A 160 -5.93 11.25 -8.93
CA ASP A 160 -6.32 12.61 -8.53
C ASP A 160 -5.21 13.67 -8.74
N PHE A 161 -3.97 13.27 -9.02
CA PHE A 161 -2.85 14.21 -9.16
C PHE A 161 -1.64 13.58 -9.86
N GLN A 162 -0.78 14.45 -10.35
CA GLN A 162 0.55 14.12 -10.84
C GLN A 162 1.63 14.95 -10.12
N ILE A 163 2.81 14.38 -10.01
CA ILE A 163 3.99 14.96 -9.37
C ILE A 163 5.13 14.90 -10.38
N ASP A 164 5.83 16.01 -10.61
CA ASP A 164 7.13 16.04 -11.29
C ASP A 164 8.16 16.74 -10.40
N PHE A 165 8.80 15.96 -9.53
CA PHE A 165 9.61 16.46 -8.42
C PHE A 165 11.09 16.21 -8.66
N GLU A 166 11.86 17.29 -8.77
CA GLU A 166 13.33 17.24 -8.87
C GLU A 166 13.95 17.45 -7.47
N ASN A 167 14.57 16.40 -6.93
CA ASN A 167 15.29 16.46 -5.67
C ASN A 167 16.43 15.41 -5.62
N PRO A 168 17.70 15.82 -5.49
CA PRO A 168 18.86 14.91 -5.44
C PRO A 168 18.90 14.00 -4.21
N ALA A 169 18.11 14.30 -3.17
CA ALA A 169 17.97 13.41 -2.00
C ALA A 169 17.04 12.22 -2.28
N ILE A 170 16.24 12.28 -3.35
CA ILE A 170 15.39 11.16 -3.79
C ILE A 170 16.18 10.32 -4.79
N THR A 171 16.24 9.02 -4.54
CA THR A 171 16.98 8.03 -5.34
C THR A 171 16.08 6.84 -5.66
N GLY A 172 16.53 5.91 -6.51
CA GLY A 172 15.81 4.65 -6.77
C GLY A 172 15.48 3.85 -5.50
N GLU A 173 16.35 3.93 -4.49
CA GLU A 173 16.21 3.29 -3.18
C GLU A 173 15.31 4.06 -2.19
N SER A 174 14.89 5.28 -2.54
CA SER A 174 13.96 6.05 -1.71
C SER A 174 12.62 5.35 -1.62
N SER A 175 12.02 5.38 -0.44
CA SER A 175 10.80 4.62 -0.18
C SER A 175 9.56 5.44 -0.52
N LEU A 176 8.65 4.84 -1.28
CA LEU A 176 7.33 5.37 -1.55
C LEU A 176 6.28 4.45 -0.91
N ARG A 177 5.40 5.06 -0.12
CA ARG A 177 4.28 4.41 0.54
C ARG A 177 2.96 4.99 0.05
N LEU A 178 2.08 4.13 -0.44
CA LEU A 178 0.70 4.44 -0.79
C LEU A 178 -0.24 3.67 0.14
N HIS A 179 -0.90 4.38 1.05
CA HIS A 179 -1.96 3.81 1.85
C HIS A 179 -3.27 3.93 1.06
N LEU A 180 -3.82 2.79 0.65
CA LEU A 180 -5.15 2.72 0.06
C LEU A 180 -6.18 2.38 1.13
N GLY A 181 -7.41 2.82 0.93
CA GLY A 181 -8.57 2.48 1.75
C GLY A 181 -9.81 2.44 0.89
N TYR A 182 -10.97 2.16 1.49
CA TYR A 182 -12.22 2.16 0.75
C TYR A 182 -12.56 3.56 0.24
N ALA A 183 -12.98 3.63 -1.02
CA ALA A 183 -13.46 4.85 -1.64
C ALA A 183 -14.74 5.34 -0.95
N ASN A 184 -14.82 6.64 -0.70
CA ASN A 184 -16.01 7.25 -0.09
C ASN A 184 -17.14 7.49 -1.09
N ASP A 185 -16.86 7.47 -2.39
CA ASP A 185 -17.78 7.74 -3.51
C ASP A 185 -18.23 6.48 -4.26
N GLN A 186 -17.57 5.35 -4.04
CA GLN A 186 -17.84 4.11 -4.76
C GLN A 186 -17.74 2.89 -3.84
N LEU A 187 -18.82 2.10 -3.78
CA LEU A 187 -18.82 0.82 -3.06
C LEU A 187 -17.81 -0.15 -3.69
N LEU A 188 -17.08 -0.86 -2.82
CA LEU A 188 -16.10 -1.88 -3.23
C LEU A 188 -15.05 -1.35 -4.23
N ALA A 189 -14.56 -0.15 -3.98
CA ALA A 189 -13.41 0.41 -4.69
C ALA A 189 -12.36 0.90 -3.70
N GLU A 190 -11.10 0.91 -4.12
CA GLU A 190 -10.00 1.49 -3.37
C GLU A 190 -9.76 2.95 -3.82
N ASP A 191 -9.45 3.83 -2.87
CA ASP A 191 -8.97 5.19 -3.10
C ASP A 191 -7.73 5.47 -2.23
N LEU A 192 -6.97 6.49 -2.60
CA LEU A 192 -5.79 6.90 -1.85
C LEU A 192 -6.20 7.53 -0.51
N VAL A 193 -5.67 7.02 0.60
CA VAL A 193 -5.79 7.63 1.94
C VAL A 193 -4.56 8.50 2.25
N ALA A 194 -3.38 8.06 1.83
CA ALA A 194 -2.15 8.84 1.98
C ALA A 194 -1.06 8.39 1.02
N LEU A 195 -0.36 9.36 0.45
CA LEU A 195 0.96 9.17 -0.16
C LEU A 195 2.03 9.64 0.83
N GLY A 196 3.12 8.89 0.92
CA GLY A 196 4.35 9.29 1.63
C GLY A 196 5.59 8.94 0.80
N LEU A 197 6.40 9.93 0.45
CA LEU A 197 7.70 9.76 -0.21
C LEU A 197 8.81 10.06 0.79
N PHE A 198 9.68 9.10 1.04
CA PHE A 198 10.74 9.13 2.04
C PHE A 198 12.09 9.07 1.33
N PRO A 199 12.94 10.11 1.46
CA PRO A 199 14.30 10.07 0.93
C PRO A 199 15.09 8.84 1.38
N GLU A 200 14.93 8.43 2.64
CA GLU A 200 15.57 7.24 3.22
C GLU A 200 14.54 6.44 4.03
N LYS A 201 14.48 5.12 3.81
CA LYS A 201 13.54 4.21 4.50
C LYS A 201 13.75 4.27 6.02
N GLY A 202 12.65 4.33 6.77
CA GLY A 202 12.66 4.34 8.24
C GLY A 202 13.13 5.67 8.87
N ARG A 203 13.40 6.71 8.08
CA ARG A 203 13.70 8.05 8.60
C ARG A 203 12.42 8.88 8.77
N PRO A 204 12.44 9.87 9.67
CA PRO A 204 11.29 10.75 9.90
C PRO A 204 11.09 11.79 8.79
N ALA A 205 12.04 11.94 7.86
CA ALA A 205 11.91 12.91 6.78
C ALA A 205 11.04 12.33 5.67
N TYR A 206 9.99 13.04 5.27
CA TYR A 206 9.11 12.60 4.19
C TYR A 206 8.26 13.74 3.63
N TYR A 207 7.82 13.56 2.39
CA TYR A 207 6.81 14.36 1.69
C TYR A 207 5.49 13.59 1.68
N ALA A 208 4.37 14.28 1.79
CA ALA A 208 3.06 13.64 1.85
C ALA A 208 1.97 14.41 1.12
N ILE A 209 1.02 13.64 0.59
CA ILE A 209 -0.26 14.12 0.04
C ILE A 209 -1.37 13.29 0.68
N ARG A 210 -2.40 13.95 1.19
CA ARG A 210 -3.52 13.28 1.86
C ARG A 210 -4.85 13.95 1.52
N PRO A 211 -5.85 13.22 1.02
CA PRO A 211 -7.22 13.71 1.01
C PRO A 211 -7.82 13.70 2.41
N TYR A 212 -8.66 14.67 2.68
CA TYR A 212 -9.51 14.79 3.85
C TYR A 212 -10.96 14.94 3.40
N TYR A 213 -11.87 14.44 4.23
CA TYR A 213 -13.30 14.44 3.96
C TYR A 213 -14.05 15.22 5.03
N GLU A 214 -15.17 15.83 4.65
CA GLU A 214 -16.04 16.52 5.59
C GLU A 214 -16.45 15.60 6.76
N PRO A 215 -16.32 16.06 8.02
CA PRO A 215 -16.68 15.26 9.19
C PRO A 215 -18.13 14.79 9.16
N SER A 216 -18.34 13.51 9.44
CA SER A 216 -19.67 12.96 9.75
C SER A 216 -20.06 13.25 11.22
N PRO A 217 -21.34 13.09 11.59
CA PRO A 217 -21.81 13.21 12.99
C PRO A 217 -21.11 12.26 13.99
N PHE A 218 -20.41 11.25 13.50
CA PHE A 218 -19.67 10.27 14.32
C PHE A 218 -18.16 10.57 14.37
N SER A 219 -17.72 11.66 13.74
CA SER A 219 -16.32 12.05 13.75
C SER A 219 -15.89 12.50 15.13
N SER A 220 -14.65 12.19 15.51
CA SER A 220 -14.07 12.70 16.75
C SER A 220 -13.88 14.22 16.72
N ASP A 221 -13.95 14.87 17.88
CA ASP A 221 -13.68 16.31 18.03
C ASP A 221 -12.32 16.72 17.44
N ALA A 222 -11.31 15.85 17.56
CA ALA A 222 -9.98 16.10 16.99
C ALA A 222 -10.00 16.17 15.46
N TYR A 223 -10.82 15.34 14.81
CA TYR A 223 -10.99 15.37 13.35
C TYR A 223 -11.78 16.59 12.91
N ILE A 224 -12.84 16.95 13.65
CA ILE A 224 -13.63 18.17 13.39
C ILE A 224 -12.73 19.41 13.47
N GLY A 225 -11.92 19.54 14.52
CA GLY A 225 -10.97 20.64 14.65
C GLY A 225 -9.92 20.66 13.53
N SER A 226 -9.41 19.49 13.14
CA SER A 226 -8.48 19.39 11.99
C SER A 226 -9.14 19.84 10.70
N TRP A 227 -10.39 19.47 10.47
CA TRP A 227 -11.15 19.88 9.29
C TRP A 227 -11.36 21.39 9.24
N GLU A 228 -11.70 22.03 10.36
CA GLU A 228 -11.82 23.50 10.45
C GLU A 228 -10.51 24.21 10.08
N GLU A 229 -9.37 23.70 10.56
CA GLU A 229 -8.06 24.23 10.17
C GLU A 229 -7.76 24.00 8.69
N ILE A 230 -8.15 22.85 8.12
CA ILE A 230 -7.97 22.54 6.70
C ILE A 230 -8.75 23.52 5.83
N VAL A 231 -10.06 23.66 6.05
CA VAL A 231 -10.92 24.52 5.22
C VAL A 231 -10.57 26.00 5.35
N THR A 232 -10.03 26.43 6.49
CA THR A 232 -9.58 27.81 6.70
C THR A 232 -8.13 28.04 6.28
N GLY A 233 -7.35 26.98 6.05
CA GLY A 233 -5.91 27.07 5.81
C GLY A 233 -5.17 27.68 6.99
N THR A 234 -5.55 27.33 8.22
CA THR A 234 -4.96 27.85 9.46
C THR A 234 -4.32 26.73 10.28
N GLY A 235 -3.81 27.06 11.47
CA GLY A 235 -3.21 26.09 12.40
C GLY A 235 -2.12 25.24 11.75
N ASP A 236 -2.29 23.92 11.87
CA ASP A 236 -1.37 22.92 11.31
C ASP A 236 -1.27 22.95 9.79
N PHE A 237 -2.29 23.48 9.10
CA PHE A 237 -2.43 23.47 7.63
C PHE A 237 -2.17 24.83 6.98
N SER A 238 -1.58 25.76 7.73
CA SER A 238 -1.29 27.14 7.30
C SER A 238 -0.14 27.30 6.29
N GLY A 239 0.59 26.22 6.00
CA GLY A 239 1.83 26.26 5.22
C GLY A 239 3.03 26.83 5.98
N LYS A 240 2.86 27.17 7.26
CA LYS A 240 3.96 27.66 8.11
C LYS A 240 4.72 26.50 8.72
N LYS A 241 5.99 26.75 9.02
CA LYS A 241 6.84 25.82 9.77
C LYS A 241 6.39 25.71 11.22
N LEU A 242 6.16 24.48 11.66
CA LEU A 242 5.74 24.15 13.02
C LEU A 242 6.75 23.20 13.65
N ALA A 243 7.23 23.55 14.84
CA ALA A 243 8.10 22.67 15.62
C ALA A 243 7.25 21.66 16.41
N ARG A 244 7.51 20.37 16.25
CA ARG A 244 6.91 19.29 17.05
C ARG A 244 8.00 18.36 17.57
N GLY A 245 8.39 18.57 18.83
CA GLY A 245 9.49 17.81 19.42
C GLY A 245 10.81 18.05 18.67
N ASN A 246 11.38 16.99 18.10
CA ASN A 246 12.62 17.01 17.30
C ASN A 246 12.37 17.06 15.79
N GLN A 247 11.15 17.43 15.38
CA GLN A 247 10.73 17.54 14.00
C GLN A 247 10.22 18.94 13.69
N PHE A 248 10.40 19.34 12.44
CA PHE A 248 9.64 20.42 11.84
C PHE A 248 8.66 19.82 10.84
N ILE A 249 7.47 20.42 10.82
CA ILE A 249 6.38 20.02 9.94
C ILE A 249 5.91 21.27 9.21
N ILE A 250 5.71 21.13 7.91
CA ILE A 250 5.03 22.12 7.07
C ILE A 250 3.89 21.38 6.41
N ARG A 251 2.64 21.80 6.63
CA ARG A 251 1.48 21.29 5.90
C ARG A 251 0.67 22.45 5.38
N LYS A 252 0.12 22.29 4.19
CA LYS A 252 -0.65 23.29 3.48
C LYS A 252 -1.90 22.65 2.90
N THR A 253 -3.04 23.31 3.05
CA THR A 253 -4.25 22.94 2.30
C THR A 253 -4.11 23.32 0.83
N ALA A 254 -4.44 22.40 -0.07
CA ALA A 254 -4.63 22.69 -1.48
C ALA A 254 -6.11 23.06 -1.71
N LEU A 255 -6.53 24.26 -1.28
CA LEU A 255 -7.94 24.69 -1.31
C LEU A 255 -8.57 24.63 -2.71
N GLN A 256 -7.76 24.75 -3.77
CA GLN A 256 -8.22 24.60 -5.15
C GLN A 256 -8.77 23.20 -5.46
N THR A 257 -8.48 22.21 -4.61
CA THR A 257 -8.91 20.83 -4.78
C THR A 257 -10.24 20.52 -4.07
N GLU A 258 -10.87 21.51 -3.43
CA GLU A 258 -12.17 21.31 -2.79
C GLU A 258 -13.20 20.89 -3.82
N LYS A 259 -13.72 19.67 -3.67
CA LYS A 259 -14.80 19.13 -4.49
C LYS A 259 -15.83 18.42 -3.63
N THR A 260 -17.08 18.50 -4.04
CA THR A 260 -18.16 17.67 -3.47
C THR A 260 -18.20 16.35 -4.21
N ILE A 261 -18.03 15.26 -3.48
CA ILE A 261 -18.26 13.90 -3.98
C ILE A 261 -19.64 13.42 -3.51
N ILE A 262 -20.23 12.50 -4.27
CA ILE A 262 -21.49 11.85 -3.91
C ILE A 262 -21.13 10.49 -3.32
N ALA A 263 -21.30 10.35 -2.01
CA ALA A 263 -21.13 9.09 -1.31
C ALA A 263 -22.29 8.12 -1.61
N PRO A 264 -22.10 6.80 -1.38
CA PRO A 264 -23.20 5.85 -1.41
C PRO A 264 -24.39 6.36 -0.59
N HIS A 265 -25.61 6.24 -1.15
CA HIS A 265 -26.85 6.81 -0.61
C HIS A 265 -27.05 8.32 -0.81
N ASP A 266 -26.48 8.89 -1.88
CA ASP A 266 -26.73 10.27 -2.33
C ASP A 266 -26.34 11.34 -1.31
N GLN A 267 -25.36 11.03 -0.45
CA GLN A 267 -24.85 11.99 0.54
C GLN A 267 -23.71 12.80 -0.07
N ASN A 268 -23.86 14.12 -0.07
CA ASN A 268 -22.80 15.03 -0.49
C ASN A 268 -21.73 15.12 0.60
N VAL A 269 -20.48 14.89 0.25
CA VAL A 269 -19.32 14.98 1.14
C VAL A 269 -18.25 15.81 0.48
N LYS A 270 -17.70 16.81 1.16
CA LYS A 270 -16.54 17.56 0.62
C LYS A 270 -15.25 16.75 0.76
N LYS A 271 -14.42 16.73 -0.29
CA LYS A 271 -13.05 16.19 -0.32
C LYS A 271 -12.08 17.34 -0.60
N ILE A 272 -11.01 17.44 0.19
CA ILE A 272 -9.94 18.45 0.02
C ILE A 272 -8.59 17.76 0.22
N PHE A 273 -7.60 18.07 -0.61
CA PHE A 273 -6.23 17.60 -0.41
C PHE A 273 -5.41 18.52 0.48
N THR A 274 -4.53 17.90 1.25
CA THR A 274 -3.44 18.57 1.96
C THR A 274 -2.11 18.00 1.49
N VAL A 275 -1.11 18.87 1.46
CA VAL A 275 0.27 18.51 1.12
C VAL A 275 1.16 18.86 2.31
N GLY A 276 2.23 18.12 2.52
CA GLY A 276 3.13 18.44 3.61
C GLY A 276 4.49 17.78 3.53
N CYS A 277 5.38 18.24 4.40
CA CYS A 277 6.65 17.63 4.68
C CYS A 277 6.87 17.49 6.18
N THR A 278 7.71 16.53 6.53
CA THR A 278 8.32 16.44 7.86
C THR A 278 9.82 16.31 7.70
N TYR A 279 10.60 16.92 8.58
CA TYR A 279 12.06 16.79 8.63
C TYR A 279 12.59 16.92 10.07
N LYS A 280 13.82 16.48 10.32
CA LYS A 280 14.48 16.67 11.63
C LYS A 280 14.89 18.12 11.82
N THR A 281 14.80 18.61 13.07
CA THR A 281 15.16 19.98 13.44
C THR A 281 16.60 20.38 13.05
N SER A 282 17.52 19.42 12.97
CA SER A 282 18.94 19.66 12.65
C SER A 282 19.25 19.87 11.17
N ALA A 283 18.28 19.70 10.26
CA ALA A 283 18.50 19.75 8.80
C ALA A 283 17.83 20.98 8.13
N ALA A 284 17.54 22.04 8.88
CA ALA A 284 16.38 22.88 8.62
C ALA A 284 16.49 23.99 7.55
N GLU A 285 17.68 24.36 7.04
CA GLU A 285 17.81 25.51 6.13
C GLU A 285 17.46 25.17 4.66
N ASP A 286 17.98 24.07 4.11
CA ASP A 286 17.69 23.68 2.72
C ASP A 286 16.31 23.02 2.56
N MET A 287 15.75 22.48 3.65
CA MET A 287 14.53 21.66 3.63
C MET A 287 13.24 22.46 3.41
N GLU A 288 13.20 23.76 3.76
CA GLU A 288 12.02 24.60 3.47
C GLU A 288 11.85 24.80 1.96
N GLN A 289 12.96 25.01 1.24
CA GLN A 289 12.97 25.13 -0.22
C GLN A 289 12.58 23.81 -0.86
N ASP A 290 13.05 22.67 -0.34
CA ASP A 290 12.62 21.34 -0.81
C ASP A 290 11.12 21.14 -0.70
N CYS A 291 10.52 21.60 0.41
CA CYS A 291 9.08 21.51 0.60
C CYS A 291 8.30 22.40 -0.35
N GLU A 292 8.77 23.61 -0.58
CA GLU A 292 8.16 24.51 -1.55
C GLU A 292 8.26 23.93 -2.98
N ARG A 293 9.43 23.38 -3.35
CA ARG A 293 9.62 22.65 -4.62
C ARG A 293 8.66 21.48 -4.73
N PHE A 294 8.51 20.68 -3.67
CA PHE A 294 7.56 19.58 -3.65
C PHE A 294 6.13 20.08 -3.85
N PHE A 295 5.69 21.13 -3.15
CA PHE A 295 4.34 21.66 -3.32
C PHE A 295 4.08 22.22 -4.72
N GLN A 296 5.09 22.84 -5.34
CA GLN A 296 5.00 23.36 -6.71
C GLN A 296 5.05 22.26 -7.78
N SER A 297 5.60 21.08 -7.44
CA SER A 297 5.67 19.93 -8.35
C SER A 297 4.34 19.20 -8.54
N ILE A 298 3.33 19.49 -7.71
CA ILE A 298 2.06 18.78 -7.69
C ILE A 298 1.05 19.51 -8.57
N ASP A 299 0.50 18.79 -9.52
CA ASP A 299 -0.63 19.21 -10.34
C ASP A 299 -1.83 18.32 -10.04
N PHE A 300 -2.91 18.91 -9.52
CA PHE A 300 -4.12 18.18 -9.18
C PHE A 300 -5.02 18.08 -10.41
N VAL A 301 -5.50 16.87 -10.68
CA VAL A 301 -6.33 16.62 -11.87
C VAL A 301 -7.76 17.06 -11.58
N ASP A 302 -8.17 18.19 -12.18
CA ASP A 302 -9.57 18.58 -12.28
C ASP A 302 -10.27 17.65 -13.30
N LYS A 303 -11.22 16.83 -12.84
CA LYS A 303 -12.21 16.18 -13.71
C LYS A 303 -13.60 16.65 -13.33
#